data_AF-A0A7V9J3X9-F1
#
_entry.id   AF-A0A7V9J3X9-F1
#
_cell.length_a   1.000
_cell.length_b   1.000
_cell.length_c   1.000
_cell.angle_alpha   90.00
_cell.angle_beta   90.00
_cell.angle_gamma   90.00
#
_symmetry.space_group_name_H-M   'P 1'
#
loop_
_entity.id
_entity.type
_entity.pdbx_description
1 polymer ?
#
loop_
_entity_poly.entity_id
_entity_poly.type
_entity_poly.pdbx_seq_one_letter_code
_entity_poly.pdbx_strand_id
1 'polypeptide(L)'
;MRDLTPFRGVRAQNILTDLQHPRFVLVALNLRDRQAFDMYRIDLETGAVTLEATNPGDVLTWATDNDFVIRGATALVGKSGNSIVRVRDAVDQPWRDLVVMPFESALFSGQVVGGSLIAGFDPDGKSLVIQSALESDKGALVRVSLRDGRRLEVLAQDPQADVANGGLGDGPSVLRDPVTDVIQAVEFDYSAPRWVFLDPKIKADFETIGQLLVEHHGALAPARRRLRSRREIEPRSLAALSRRQDSRSLAHRAGPERSAGHDLEREWNGEGLREAKREVIYVLYPDEGHGFARPENNRDFYGRVEEFLAKHLGGRAEPWKKVEGATAELR
;
A
#
# COMPACT_ATOMS: atom_id res chain seq x y z
N MET A 1 -4.79 -21.65 -26.08
CA MET A 1 -4.81 -20.63 -25.02
C MET A 1 -6.15 -19.90 -25.10
N ARG A 2 -6.94 -19.86 -24.02
CA ARG A 2 -8.24 -19.17 -23.96
C ARG A 2 -8.06 -17.85 -23.23
N ASP A 3 -8.60 -16.76 -23.77
CA ASP A 3 -8.71 -15.48 -23.06
C ASP A 3 -9.89 -15.57 -22.07
N LEU A 4 -9.61 -15.41 -20.79
CA LEU A 4 -10.58 -15.49 -19.69
C LEU A 4 -11.17 -14.13 -19.31
N THR A 5 -10.62 -13.04 -19.86
CA THR A 5 -11.12 -11.68 -19.65
C THR A 5 -11.25 -10.93 -20.99
N PRO A 6 -11.99 -11.47 -21.99
CA PRO A 6 -12.03 -10.92 -23.36
C PRO A 6 -12.92 -9.67 -23.48
N PHE A 7 -12.89 -8.79 -22.48
CA PHE A 7 -13.77 -7.64 -22.37
C PHE A 7 -13.05 -6.36 -22.84
N ARG A 8 -13.61 -5.71 -23.85
CA ARG A 8 -12.97 -4.55 -24.49
C ARG A 8 -12.80 -3.36 -23.52
N GLY A 9 -11.56 -2.89 -23.40
CA GLY A 9 -11.20 -1.72 -22.59
C GLY A 9 -11.22 -1.97 -21.08
N VAL A 10 -11.43 -3.22 -20.65
CA VAL A 10 -11.45 -3.62 -19.24
C VAL A 10 -10.04 -3.92 -18.77
N ARG A 11 -9.78 -3.59 -17.52
CA ARG A 11 -8.55 -3.88 -16.81
C ARG A 11 -8.82 -4.97 -15.78
N ALA A 12 -7.81 -5.82 -15.58
CA ALA A 12 -7.79 -6.83 -14.55
C ALA A 12 -6.70 -6.50 -13.53
N GLN A 13 -7.00 -6.74 -12.25
CA GLN A 13 -6.05 -6.63 -11.14
C GLN A 13 -6.46 -7.60 -10.02
N ASN A 14 -5.68 -7.62 -8.93
CA ASN A 14 -5.99 -8.38 -7.71
C ASN A 14 -6.39 -9.83 -8.04
N ILE A 15 -5.51 -10.53 -8.74
CA ILE A 15 -5.72 -11.92 -9.12
C ILE A 15 -5.45 -12.78 -7.89
N LEU A 16 -6.46 -13.53 -7.45
CA LEU A 16 -6.37 -14.42 -6.30
C LEU A 16 -6.57 -15.87 -6.78
N THR A 17 -5.72 -16.75 -6.28
CA THR A 17 -5.71 -18.19 -6.57
C THR A 17 -5.60 -18.96 -5.27
N ASP A 18 -6.11 -20.18 -5.27
CA ASP A 18 -6.03 -21.07 -4.12
C ASP A 18 -5.72 -22.50 -4.57
N LEU A 19 -4.85 -23.20 -3.82
CA LEU A 19 -4.40 -24.56 -4.17
C LEU A 19 -5.48 -25.62 -3.92
N GLN A 20 -6.39 -25.39 -2.97
CA GLN A 20 -7.52 -26.27 -2.67
C GLN A 20 -8.69 -26.02 -3.62
N HIS A 21 -8.75 -24.84 -4.25
CA HIS A 21 -9.76 -24.47 -5.25
C HIS A 21 -9.17 -24.21 -6.66
N PRO A 22 -8.40 -25.15 -7.25
CA PRO A 22 -7.59 -24.91 -8.46
C PRO A 22 -8.41 -24.69 -9.74
N ARG A 23 -9.72 -25.00 -9.72
CA ARG A 23 -10.64 -24.76 -10.84
C ARG A 23 -11.01 -23.29 -11.00
N PHE A 24 -10.90 -22.50 -9.94
CA PHE A 24 -11.40 -21.14 -9.92
C PHE A 24 -10.26 -20.14 -9.74
N VAL A 25 -10.37 -19.01 -10.41
CA VAL A 25 -9.57 -17.81 -10.14
C VAL A 25 -10.52 -16.67 -9.82
N LEU A 26 -10.13 -15.83 -8.87
CA LEU A 26 -10.84 -14.59 -8.56
C LEU A 26 -10.05 -13.43 -9.16
N VAL A 27 -10.72 -12.59 -9.94
CA VAL A 27 -10.09 -11.47 -10.65
C VAL A 27 -10.94 -10.22 -10.46
N ALA A 28 -10.31 -9.14 -10.01
CA ALA A 28 -10.98 -7.86 -9.93
C ALA A 28 -11.02 -7.21 -11.32
N LEU A 29 -12.21 -6.92 -11.83
CA LEU A 29 -12.45 -6.35 -13.16
C LEU A 29 -13.28 -5.07 -13.04
N ASN A 30 -12.92 -4.06 -13.82
CA ASN A 30 -13.69 -2.82 -13.95
C ASN A 30 -14.75 -2.93 -15.09
N LEU A 31 -15.51 -4.03 -15.06
CA LEU A 31 -16.47 -4.42 -16.10
C LEU A 31 -17.73 -3.55 -16.09
N ARG A 32 -18.31 -3.36 -14.90
CA ARG A 32 -19.54 -2.58 -14.67
C ARG A 32 -19.27 -1.07 -14.72
N ASP A 33 -18.19 -0.64 -14.09
CA ASP A 33 -17.76 0.74 -13.97
C ASP A 33 -16.25 0.80 -14.21
N ARG A 34 -15.77 1.76 -15.02
CA ARG A 34 -14.35 1.90 -15.36
C ARG A 34 -13.47 2.31 -14.17
N GLN A 35 -14.06 2.91 -13.15
CA GLN A 35 -13.39 3.41 -11.95
C GLN A 35 -13.40 2.40 -10.79
N ALA A 36 -14.34 1.45 -10.78
CA ALA A 36 -14.52 0.49 -9.69
C ALA A 36 -14.19 -0.93 -10.14
N PHE A 37 -13.31 -1.62 -9.41
CA PHE A 37 -12.93 -3.01 -9.66
C PHE A 37 -13.77 -3.94 -8.79
N ASP A 38 -14.84 -4.46 -9.36
CA ASP A 38 -15.66 -5.52 -8.76
C ASP A 38 -14.90 -6.84 -8.80
N MET A 39 -15.19 -7.75 -7.88
CA MET A 39 -14.57 -9.07 -7.85
C MET A 39 -15.42 -10.08 -8.62
N TYR A 40 -14.79 -10.82 -9.54
CA TYR A 40 -15.42 -11.87 -10.32
C TYR A 40 -14.72 -13.20 -10.10
N ARG A 41 -15.51 -14.27 -9.99
CA ARG A 41 -15.05 -15.65 -10.00
C ARG A 41 -15.10 -16.18 -11.42
N ILE A 42 -13.99 -16.75 -11.86
CA ILE A 42 -13.83 -17.32 -13.20
C ILE A 42 -13.58 -18.82 -13.06
N ASP A 43 -14.43 -19.62 -13.69
CA ASP A 43 -14.21 -21.06 -13.87
C ASP A 43 -13.20 -21.28 -15.00
N LEU A 44 -12.05 -21.87 -14.68
CA LEU A 44 -10.96 -22.09 -15.64
C LEU A 44 -11.29 -23.16 -16.69
N GLU A 45 -12.21 -24.09 -16.42
CA GLU A 45 -12.63 -25.11 -17.38
C GLU A 45 -13.59 -24.53 -18.42
N THR A 46 -14.60 -23.79 -17.96
CA THR A 46 -15.70 -23.31 -18.80
C THR A 46 -15.47 -21.90 -19.34
N GLY A 47 -14.64 -21.09 -18.66
CA GLY A 47 -14.51 -19.66 -18.91
C GLY A 47 -15.71 -18.85 -18.40
N ALA A 48 -16.61 -19.44 -17.62
CA ALA A 48 -17.75 -18.73 -17.04
C ALA A 48 -17.26 -17.69 -16.02
N VAL A 49 -17.82 -16.49 -16.08
CA VAL A 49 -17.48 -15.35 -15.21
C VAL A 49 -18.71 -14.99 -14.38
N THR A 50 -18.60 -15.07 -13.06
CA THR A 50 -19.68 -14.75 -12.11
C THR A 50 -19.25 -13.64 -11.16
N LEU A 51 -20.16 -12.72 -10.84
CA LEU A 51 -19.90 -11.63 -9.90
C LEU A 51 -19.88 -12.18 -8.46
N GLU A 52 -18.82 -11.88 -7.70
CA GLU A 52 -18.59 -12.36 -6.33
C GLU A 52 -18.78 -11.25 -5.29
N ALA A 53 -18.31 -10.04 -5.61
CA ALA A 53 -18.47 -8.86 -4.77
C ALA A 53 -18.48 -7.57 -5.61
N THR A 54 -19.39 -6.66 -5.26
CA THR A 54 -19.49 -5.36 -5.91
C THR A 54 -18.67 -4.32 -5.13
N ASN A 55 -17.83 -3.57 -5.82
CA ASN A 55 -17.10 -2.44 -5.26
C ASN A 55 -18.04 -1.22 -5.18
N PRO A 56 -18.29 -0.66 -3.99
CA PRO A 56 -19.12 0.54 -3.84
C PRO A 56 -18.39 1.83 -4.27
N GLY A 57 -17.11 1.75 -4.66
CA GLY A 57 -16.31 2.85 -5.20
C GLY A 57 -15.06 3.19 -4.39
N ASP A 58 -14.88 2.58 -3.22
CA ASP A 58 -13.81 2.92 -2.27
C ASP A 58 -12.90 1.72 -1.91
N VAL A 59 -13.17 0.53 -2.44
CA VAL A 59 -12.34 -0.66 -2.18
C VAL A 59 -11.11 -0.62 -3.08
N LEU A 60 -9.94 -0.70 -2.45
CA LEU A 60 -8.62 -0.75 -3.09
C LEU A 60 -8.26 -2.17 -3.51
N THR A 61 -8.47 -3.14 -2.61
CA THR A 61 -8.10 -4.56 -2.77
C THR A 61 -9.03 -5.47 -1.98
N TRP A 62 -9.27 -6.66 -2.51
CA TRP A 62 -10.07 -7.75 -1.94
C TRP A 62 -9.18 -8.88 -1.42
N ALA A 63 -9.67 -9.58 -0.40
CA ALA A 63 -9.04 -10.77 0.18
C ALA A 63 -10.05 -11.89 0.40
N THR A 64 -9.60 -13.13 0.22
CA THR A 64 -10.36 -14.34 0.53
C THR A 64 -10.05 -14.86 1.92
N ASP A 65 -11.01 -15.58 2.52
CA ASP A 65 -10.72 -16.49 3.62
C ASP A 65 -10.11 -17.82 3.11
N ASN A 66 -9.93 -18.77 4.03
CA ASN A 66 -9.32 -20.08 3.77
C ASN A 66 -10.20 -21.04 2.94
N ASP A 67 -11.48 -20.72 2.74
CA ASP A 67 -12.40 -21.46 1.86
C ASP A 67 -12.56 -20.77 0.49
N PHE A 68 -11.63 -19.87 0.17
CA PHE A 68 -11.58 -19.09 -1.08
C PHE A 68 -12.85 -18.24 -1.32
N VAL A 69 -13.44 -17.74 -0.24
CA VAL A 69 -14.60 -16.83 -0.25
C VAL A 69 -14.13 -15.40 -0.02
N ILE A 70 -14.55 -14.45 -0.87
CA ILE A 70 -14.22 -13.03 -0.66
C ILE A 70 -14.90 -12.54 0.61
N ARG A 71 -14.12 -12.30 1.66
CA ARG A 71 -14.63 -11.85 2.96
C ARG A 71 -13.86 -10.67 3.53
N GLY A 72 -12.72 -10.32 2.97
CA GLY A 72 -11.91 -9.18 3.39
C GLY A 72 -11.79 -8.14 2.28
N ALA A 73 -11.67 -6.87 2.67
CA ALA A 73 -11.33 -5.79 1.75
C ALA A 73 -10.50 -4.72 2.46
N THR A 74 -9.57 -4.13 1.74
CA THR A 74 -8.92 -2.86 2.12
C THR A 74 -9.60 -1.74 1.34
N ALA A 75 -10.08 -0.71 2.04
CA ALA A 75 -10.78 0.43 1.47
C ALA A 75 -10.19 1.76 1.92
N LEU A 76 -10.43 2.82 1.14
CA LEU A 76 -9.95 4.17 1.39
C LEU A 76 -11.11 5.16 1.35
N VAL A 77 -11.37 5.85 2.46
CA VAL A 77 -12.40 6.89 2.51
C VAL A 77 -11.87 8.19 1.92
N GLY A 78 -12.25 8.52 0.69
CA GLY A 78 -11.71 9.68 -0.03
C GLY A 78 -11.85 11.03 0.69
N LYS A 79 -12.86 11.21 1.55
CA LYS A 79 -13.05 12.48 2.30
C LYS A 79 -12.14 12.64 3.51
N SER A 80 -11.88 11.56 4.24
CA SER A 80 -11.07 11.61 5.47
C SER A 80 -9.66 11.08 5.30
N GLY A 81 -9.38 10.38 4.20
CA GLY A 81 -8.14 9.64 4.00
C GLY A 81 -8.02 8.39 4.86
N ASN A 82 -9.07 7.98 5.60
CA ASN A 82 -8.98 6.80 6.45
C ASN A 82 -8.81 5.53 5.62
N SER A 83 -7.85 4.68 6.01
CA SER A 83 -7.79 3.30 5.54
C SER A 83 -8.73 2.45 6.37
N ILE A 84 -9.47 1.55 5.74
CA ILE A 84 -10.40 0.66 6.43
C ILE A 84 -10.11 -0.78 6.02
N VAL A 85 -9.97 -1.66 7.00
CA VAL A 85 -10.12 -3.11 6.79
C VAL A 85 -11.58 -3.45 7.01
N ARG A 86 -12.27 -3.92 5.97
CA ARG A 86 -13.66 -4.39 6.02
C ARG A 86 -13.73 -5.90 5.95
N VAL A 87 -14.75 -6.45 6.61
CA VAL A 87 -15.07 -7.86 6.51
C VAL A 87 -16.56 -8.12 6.35
N ARG A 88 -16.91 -9.31 5.85
CA ARG A 88 -18.27 -9.87 5.90
C ARG A 88 -18.22 -11.32 6.38
N ASP A 89 -19.32 -11.80 6.97
CA ASP A 89 -19.36 -13.14 7.56
C ASP A 89 -19.55 -14.25 6.52
N ALA A 90 -20.26 -13.97 5.43
CA ALA A 90 -20.41 -14.85 4.27
C ALA A 90 -20.70 -14.02 3.00
N VAL A 91 -20.77 -14.66 1.83
CA VAL A 91 -20.97 -14.00 0.52
C VAL A 91 -22.22 -13.11 0.49
N ASP A 92 -23.29 -13.53 1.14
CA ASP A 92 -24.59 -12.85 1.15
C ASP A 92 -24.81 -11.93 2.37
N GLN A 93 -23.80 -11.82 3.24
CA GLN A 93 -23.87 -10.98 4.44
C GLN A 93 -23.35 -9.57 4.18
N PRO A 94 -23.86 -8.56 4.91
CA PRO A 94 -23.40 -7.18 4.76
C PRO A 94 -21.93 -7.03 5.17
N TRP A 95 -21.26 -6.08 4.52
CA TRP A 95 -19.93 -5.62 4.91
C TRP A 95 -20.00 -4.80 6.19
N ARG A 96 -18.98 -4.93 7.04
CA ARG A 96 -18.74 -4.07 8.19
C ARG A 96 -17.29 -3.60 8.22
N ASP A 97 -17.09 -2.40 8.72
CA ASP A 97 -15.75 -1.88 9.02
C ASP A 97 -15.23 -2.63 10.26
N LEU A 98 -14.10 -3.32 10.11
CA LEU A 98 -13.47 -4.09 11.20
C LEU A 98 -12.44 -3.24 11.93
N VAL A 99 -11.54 -2.62 11.17
CA VAL A 99 -10.48 -1.75 11.69
C VAL A 99 -10.45 -0.51 10.84
N VAL A 100 -10.56 0.66 11.48
CA VAL A 100 -10.42 1.96 10.84
C VAL A 100 -9.11 2.56 11.29
N MET A 101 -8.22 2.84 10.34
CA MET A 101 -6.99 3.57 10.56
C MET A 101 -7.18 5.02 10.12
N PRO A 102 -7.09 5.99 11.05
CA PRO A 102 -7.04 7.39 10.72
C PRO A 102 -5.89 7.67 9.74
N PHE A 103 -6.06 8.72 8.93
CA PHE A 103 -5.05 9.11 7.95
C PHE A 103 -3.65 9.32 8.56
N GLU A 104 -3.58 9.85 9.78
CA GLU A 104 -2.33 10.09 10.52
C GLU A 104 -1.57 8.83 10.91
N SER A 105 -2.26 7.69 10.93
CA SER A 105 -1.71 6.35 11.20
C SER A 105 -1.84 5.44 9.98
N ALA A 106 -2.15 6.00 8.81
CA ALA A 106 -2.34 5.22 7.60
C ALA A 106 -1.01 4.73 7.06
N LEU A 107 -0.96 3.43 6.79
CA LEU A 107 0.17 2.80 6.12
C LEU A 107 0.05 2.96 4.61
N PHE A 108 1.19 3.01 3.91
CA PHE A 108 1.25 3.16 2.46
C PHE A 108 0.32 2.19 1.71
N SER A 109 0.31 0.91 2.12
CA SER A 109 -0.52 -0.14 1.50
C SER A 109 -2.02 0.05 1.71
N GLY A 110 -2.46 0.87 2.67
CA GLY A 110 -3.87 1.25 2.83
C GLY A 110 -4.29 2.47 1.99
N GLN A 111 -3.34 3.08 1.28
CA GLN A 111 -3.51 4.40 0.64
C GLN A 111 -3.26 4.37 -0.87
N VAL A 112 -2.92 3.21 -1.43
CA VAL A 112 -2.61 3.02 -2.85
C VAL A 112 -3.57 2.00 -3.48
N VAL A 113 -4.00 2.22 -4.73
CA VAL A 113 -4.82 1.25 -5.47
C VAL A 113 -4.04 -0.05 -5.67
N GLY A 114 -4.65 -1.19 -5.35
CA GLY A 114 -3.96 -2.49 -5.29
C GLY A 114 -3.30 -2.77 -3.94
N GLY A 115 -3.17 -1.75 -3.10
CA GLY A 115 -2.73 -1.80 -1.71
C GLY A 115 -3.59 -2.69 -0.81
N SER A 116 -2.98 -3.61 -0.07
CA SER A 116 -3.67 -4.38 0.98
C SER A 116 -3.09 -4.14 2.36
N LEU A 117 -3.95 -4.05 3.37
CA LEU A 117 -3.55 -4.11 4.78
C LEU A 117 -3.72 -5.52 5.36
N ILE A 118 -4.35 -6.42 4.61
CA ILE A 118 -4.66 -7.78 5.04
C ILE A 118 -3.51 -8.69 4.62
N ALA A 119 -2.91 -9.38 5.58
CA ALA A 119 -1.93 -10.44 5.34
C ALA A 119 -2.60 -11.80 5.13
N GLY A 120 -3.74 -12.05 5.79
CA GLY A 120 -4.55 -13.25 5.59
C GLY A 120 -5.56 -13.48 6.72
N PHE A 121 -6.53 -14.35 6.46
CA PHE A 121 -7.39 -14.91 7.49
C PHE A 121 -6.62 -15.99 8.25
N ASP A 122 -6.70 -15.97 9.57
CA ASP A 122 -6.09 -17.03 10.37
C ASP A 122 -6.90 -18.33 10.23
N PRO A 123 -6.26 -19.51 10.24
CA PRO A 123 -6.93 -20.80 10.12
C PRO A 123 -7.87 -21.15 11.28
N ASP A 124 -7.87 -20.35 12.35
CA ASP A 124 -8.80 -20.50 13.47
C ASP A 124 -10.24 -20.07 13.11
N GLY A 125 -10.44 -19.44 11.94
CA GLY A 125 -11.73 -18.95 11.45
C GLY A 125 -12.32 -17.78 12.25
N LYS A 126 -11.57 -17.23 13.20
CA LYS A 126 -12.02 -16.23 14.18
C LYS A 126 -11.15 -14.98 14.20
N SER A 127 -9.96 -15.03 13.60
CA SER A 127 -9.04 -13.90 13.56
C SER A 127 -8.53 -13.59 12.16
N LEU A 128 -8.00 -12.38 12.03
CA LEU A 128 -7.46 -11.82 10.80
C LEU A 128 -6.09 -11.24 11.13
N VAL A 129 -5.11 -11.50 10.27
CA VAL A 129 -3.80 -10.86 10.38
C VAL A 129 -3.73 -9.67 9.43
N ILE A 130 -3.40 -8.52 10.00
CA ILE A 130 -3.30 -7.25 9.28
C ILE A 130 -2.02 -6.51 9.63
N GLN A 131 -1.61 -5.59 8.76
CA GLN A 131 -0.63 -4.57 9.11
C GLN A 131 -1.37 -3.36 9.72
N SER A 132 -0.89 -2.88 10.87
CA SER A 132 -1.52 -1.78 11.59
C SER A 132 -0.49 -0.90 12.31
N ALA A 133 -0.75 0.41 12.32
CA ALA A 133 0.01 1.42 13.07
C ALA A 133 -0.86 2.14 14.12
N LEU A 134 -1.98 1.54 14.56
CA LEU A 134 -2.91 2.21 15.49
C LEU A 134 -2.34 2.47 16.89
N GLU A 135 -1.35 1.70 17.31
CA GLU A 135 -0.77 1.80 18.66
C GLU A 135 0.77 1.81 18.63
N SER A 136 1.33 2.15 17.47
CA SER A 136 2.77 2.20 17.21
C SER A 136 3.05 3.25 16.14
N ASP A 137 4.19 3.91 16.21
CA ASP A 137 4.68 4.80 15.15
C ASP A 137 5.29 4.04 13.96
N LYS A 138 5.30 2.71 14.04
CA LYS A 138 5.69 1.77 12.98
C LYS A 138 4.57 0.77 12.74
N GLY A 139 4.34 0.43 11.47
CA GLY A 139 3.42 -0.61 11.04
C GLY A 139 3.88 -1.98 11.52
N ALA A 140 3.10 -2.56 12.43
CA ALA A 140 3.31 -3.90 12.95
C ALA A 140 2.37 -4.91 12.28
N LEU A 141 2.79 -6.17 12.23
CA LEU A 141 1.89 -7.27 11.89
C LEU A 141 1.13 -7.68 13.15
N VAL A 142 -0.19 -7.57 13.11
CA VAL A 142 -1.05 -7.80 14.28
C VAL A 142 -2.17 -8.76 13.93
N ARG A 143 -2.55 -9.58 14.91
CA ARG A 143 -3.74 -10.41 14.86
C ARG A 143 -4.89 -9.65 15.49
N VAL A 144 -6.02 -9.58 14.79
CA VAL A 144 -7.26 -8.96 15.28
C VAL A 144 -8.42 -9.95 15.26
N SER A 145 -9.36 -9.76 16.17
CA SER A 145 -10.60 -10.55 16.23
C SER A 145 -11.53 -10.17 15.06
N LEU A 146 -12.04 -11.15 14.32
CA LEU A 146 -13.04 -10.92 13.26
C LEU A 146 -14.39 -10.43 13.80
N ARG A 147 -14.65 -10.61 15.10
CA ARG A 147 -15.90 -10.22 15.74
C ARG A 147 -16.00 -8.70 15.92
N ASP A 148 -14.91 -8.07 16.37
CA ASP A 148 -14.92 -6.71 16.90
C ASP A 148 -13.69 -5.89 16.52
N GLY A 149 -12.75 -6.45 15.76
CA GLY A 149 -11.53 -5.75 15.32
C GLY A 149 -10.51 -5.51 16.43
N ARG A 150 -10.78 -5.99 17.65
CA ARG A 150 -9.86 -5.82 18.78
C ARG A 150 -8.55 -6.56 18.49
N ARG A 151 -7.42 -5.88 18.70
CA ARG A 151 -6.11 -6.54 18.62
C ARG A 151 -6.01 -7.63 19.70
N LEU A 152 -5.70 -8.84 19.23
CA LEU A 152 -5.45 -10.01 20.05
C LEU A 152 -3.97 -10.12 20.38
N GLU A 153 -3.11 -9.87 19.40
CA GLU A 153 -1.67 -10.10 19.51
C GLU A 153 -0.90 -9.19 18.53
N VAL A 154 0.32 -8.81 18.91
CA VAL A 154 1.32 -8.27 17.98
C VAL A 154 2.20 -9.43 17.57
N LEU A 155 2.06 -9.90 16.33
CA LEU A 155 2.83 -11.03 15.82
C LEU A 155 4.28 -10.66 15.59
N ALA A 156 4.51 -9.45 15.05
CA ALA A 156 5.83 -8.93 14.81
C ALA A 156 5.80 -7.42 14.68
N GLN A 157 6.88 -6.80 15.14
CA GLN A 157 7.14 -5.37 15.00
C GLN A 157 8.66 -5.15 14.96
N ASP A 158 9.08 -4.06 14.33
CA ASP A 158 10.47 -3.64 14.29
C ASP A 158 10.58 -2.21 14.84
N PRO A 159 11.62 -1.90 15.65
CA PRO A 159 11.78 -0.58 16.23
C PRO A 159 12.16 0.51 15.21
N GLN A 160 12.60 0.15 14.01
CA GLN A 160 13.12 1.08 12.99
C GLN A 160 12.29 1.09 11.71
N ALA A 161 11.57 0.02 11.38
CA ALA A 161 10.84 -0.12 10.13
C ALA A 161 9.39 -0.59 10.28
N ASP A 162 8.58 -0.20 9.31
CA ASP A 162 7.29 -0.84 9.07
C ASP A 162 7.51 -2.25 8.50
N VAL A 163 6.52 -3.13 8.66
CA VAL A 163 6.47 -4.37 7.87
C VAL A 163 6.62 -4.03 6.38
N ALA A 164 7.54 -4.72 5.72
CA ALA A 164 7.82 -4.54 4.30
C ALA A 164 6.57 -4.88 3.47
N ASN A 165 6.50 -4.34 2.26
CA ASN A 165 5.37 -4.59 1.36
C ASN A 165 5.81 -5.41 0.16
N GLY A 166 4.93 -6.31 -0.32
CA GLY A 166 5.13 -7.02 -1.57
C GLY A 166 5.06 -6.04 -2.75
N GLY A 167 6.21 -5.63 -3.30
CA GLY A 167 6.25 -4.81 -4.52
C GLY A 167 5.44 -3.50 -4.43
N LEU A 168 4.70 -3.15 -5.49
CA LEU A 168 3.93 -1.91 -5.58
C LEU A 168 2.57 -1.99 -4.84
N GLY A 169 2.56 -2.54 -3.63
CA GLY A 169 1.37 -2.54 -2.75
C GLY A 169 0.65 -3.89 -2.59
N ASP A 170 1.25 -5.04 -2.92
CA ASP A 170 0.62 -6.38 -2.81
C ASP A 170 0.40 -6.86 -1.36
N GLY A 171 0.28 -5.95 -0.41
CA GLY A 171 0.08 -6.23 1.00
C GLY A 171 1.34 -6.46 1.81
N PRO A 172 1.20 -6.83 3.08
CA PRO A 172 2.31 -7.08 3.98
C PRO A 172 3.16 -8.24 3.46
N SER A 173 4.49 -8.08 3.43
CA SER A 173 5.42 -9.11 2.99
C SER A 173 5.54 -10.20 4.05
N VAL A 174 4.78 -11.29 3.84
CA VAL A 174 4.70 -12.44 4.74
C VAL A 174 4.94 -13.74 3.98
N LEU A 175 5.56 -14.69 4.67
CA LEU A 175 5.61 -16.09 4.24
C LEU A 175 4.44 -16.82 4.88
N ARG A 176 3.64 -17.50 4.07
CA ARG A 176 2.53 -18.34 4.51
C ARG A 176 2.76 -19.78 4.13
N ASP A 177 2.34 -20.68 5.01
CA ASP A 177 2.28 -22.09 4.70
C ASP A 177 1.24 -22.32 3.58
N PRO A 178 1.60 -22.96 2.46
CA PRO A 178 0.72 -23.07 1.30
C PRO A 178 -0.45 -24.05 1.50
N VAL A 179 -0.45 -24.84 2.59
CA VAL A 179 -1.50 -25.83 2.87
C VAL A 179 -2.42 -25.34 3.98
N THR A 180 -1.82 -24.78 5.03
CA THR A 180 -2.52 -24.37 6.25
C THR A 180 -2.80 -22.88 6.32
N ASP A 181 -2.24 -22.06 5.43
CA ASP A 181 -2.32 -20.59 5.42
C ASP A 181 -1.74 -19.88 6.66
N VAL A 182 -1.15 -20.62 7.61
CA VAL A 182 -0.50 -20.04 8.78
C VAL A 182 0.65 -19.14 8.32
N ILE A 183 0.70 -17.90 8.84
CA ILE A 183 1.84 -17.01 8.61
C ILE A 183 3.04 -17.51 9.40
N GLN A 184 4.12 -17.82 8.69
CA GLN A 184 5.34 -18.43 9.21
C GLN A 184 6.48 -17.43 9.38
N ALA A 185 6.51 -16.36 8.58
CA ALA A 185 7.52 -15.32 8.70
C ALA A 185 7.00 -13.98 8.14
N VAL A 186 7.67 -12.90 8.52
CA VAL A 186 7.39 -11.54 8.05
C VAL A 186 8.69 -10.82 7.77
N GLU A 187 8.68 -9.98 6.75
CA GLU A 187 9.83 -9.19 6.33
C GLU A 187 9.72 -7.74 6.82
N PHE A 188 10.84 -7.19 7.29
CA PHE A 188 11.03 -5.77 7.55
C PHE A 188 12.13 -5.25 6.64
N ASP A 189 11.96 -4.04 6.12
CA ASP A 189 12.96 -3.40 5.25
C ASP A 189 13.33 -2.03 5.81
N TYR A 190 14.55 -1.91 6.33
CA TYR A 190 15.12 -0.65 6.81
C TYR A 190 16.33 -0.25 5.95
N SER A 191 17.48 -0.87 6.22
CA SER A 191 18.70 -0.74 5.40
C SER A 191 18.92 -1.94 4.48
N ALA A 192 18.39 -3.10 4.87
CA ALA A 192 18.32 -4.32 4.09
C ALA A 192 17.10 -5.14 4.54
N PRO A 193 16.52 -5.96 3.66
CA PRO A 193 15.41 -6.81 4.02
C PRO A 193 15.82 -7.86 5.06
N ARG A 194 14.99 -8.05 6.08
CA ARG A 194 15.21 -8.98 7.19
C ARG A 194 13.94 -9.74 7.50
N TRP A 195 14.05 -11.07 7.53
CA TRP A 195 12.97 -11.96 7.94
C TRP A 195 12.94 -12.16 9.45
N VAL A 196 11.75 -12.05 10.03
CA VAL A 196 11.41 -12.49 11.39
C VAL A 196 10.53 -13.73 11.27
N PHE A 197 11.01 -14.85 11.80
CA PHE A 197 10.30 -16.12 11.75
C PHE A 197 9.37 -16.26 12.96
N LEU A 198 8.09 -16.48 12.69
CA LEU A 198 7.06 -16.78 13.69
C LEU A 198 6.99 -18.28 13.98
N ASP A 199 7.29 -19.12 12.98
CA ASP A 199 7.46 -20.56 13.14
C ASP A 199 8.95 -20.93 13.32
N PRO A 200 9.36 -21.45 14.49
CA PRO A 200 10.74 -21.89 14.72
C PRO A 200 11.23 -22.98 13.75
N LYS A 201 10.34 -23.78 13.16
CA LYS A 201 10.71 -24.85 12.23
C LYS A 201 11.26 -24.28 10.92
N ILE A 202 10.58 -23.28 10.38
CA ILE A 202 10.99 -22.62 9.12
C ILE A 202 12.30 -21.85 9.31
N LYS A 203 12.54 -21.29 10.50
CA LYS A 203 13.83 -20.65 10.82
C LYS A 203 15.00 -21.62 10.61
N ALA A 204 14.89 -22.86 11.09
CA ALA A 204 15.95 -23.87 10.96
C ALA A 204 16.22 -24.24 9.50
N ASP A 205 15.16 -24.35 8.68
CA ASP A 205 15.28 -24.62 7.25
C ASP A 205 15.99 -23.48 6.51
N PHE A 206 15.63 -22.22 6.79
CA PHE A 206 16.28 -21.05 6.19
C PHE A 206 17.75 -20.92 6.59
N GLU A 207 18.10 -21.22 7.85
CA GLU A 207 19.48 -21.23 8.31
C GLU A 207 20.31 -22.30 7.60
N THR A 208 19.73 -23.49 7.39
CA THR A 208 20.37 -24.59 6.68
C THR A 208 20.57 -24.28 5.19
N ILE A 209 19.54 -23.77 4.52
CA ILE A 209 19.62 -23.34 3.11
C ILE A 209 20.65 -22.21 2.97
N GLY A 210 20.67 -21.24 3.90
CA GLY A 210 21.65 -20.17 3.91
C GLY A 210 23.09 -20.69 4.00
N GLN A 211 23.36 -21.67 4.87
CA GLN A 211 24.68 -22.30 4.98
C GLN A 211 25.07 -23.03 3.68
N LEU A 212 24.17 -23.82 3.10
CA LEU A 212 24.40 -24.52 1.83
C LEU A 212 24.66 -23.57 0.66
N LEU A 213 23.96 -22.44 0.60
CA LEU A 213 24.16 -21.42 -0.43
C LEU A 213 25.53 -20.72 -0.28
N VAL A 214 25.98 -20.48 0.95
CA VAL A 214 27.33 -19.94 1.23
C VAL A 214 28.42 -20.95 0.86
N GLU A 215 28.19 -22.24 1.11
CA GLU A 215 29.14 -23.32 0.81
C GLU A 215 29.25 -23.60 -0.70
N HIS A 216 28.15 -23.54 -1.45
CA HIS A 216 28.16 -23.81 -2.90
C HIS A 216 28.45 -22.59 -3.78
N HIS A 217 28.22 -21.38 -3.28
CA HIS A 217 28.46 -20.14 -4.02
C HIS A 217 29.20 -19.15 -3.14
N GLY A 218 30.53 -19.23 -3.13
CA GLY A 218 31.38 -18.21 -2.50
C GLY A 218 30.91 -16.80 -2.85
N ALA A 219 30.29 -16.14 -1.86
CA ALA A 219 29.74 -14.79 -1.90
C ALA A 219 28.83 -14.44 -3.10
N LEU A 220 27.56 -14.85 -3.06
CA LEU A 220 26.50 -14.15 -3.80
C LEU A 220 25.65 -13.29 -2.87
N ALA A 221 25.80 -11.97 -3.06
CA ALA A 221 24.91 -10.93 -2.54
C ALA A 221 23.44 -11.22 -2.87
N PRO A 222 22.47 -10.76 -2.03
CA PRO A 222 21.07 -11.06 -2.23
C PRO A 222 20.61 -10.59 -3.62
N ALA A 223 20.09 -11.54 -4.39
CA ALA A 223 19.65 -11.36 -5.76
C ALA A 223 18.41 -10.47 -5.80
N ARG A 224 18.60 -9.18 -6.14
CA ARG A 224 17.65 -8.33 -6.89
C ARG A 224 18.32 -7.01 -7.29
N ARG A 225 19.23 -7.06 -8.28
CA ARG A 225 19.80 -5.84 -8.91
C ARG A 225 19.14 -5.60 -10.27
N ARG A 226 18.12 -4.73 -10.33
CA ARG A 226 17.73 -4.10 -11.60
C ARG A 226 18.76 -3.02 -11.94
N LEU A 227 19.54 -3.23 -13.01
CA LEU A 227 20.33 -2.17 -13.62
C LEU A 227 19.38 -1.08 -14.16
N ARG A 228 19.54 0.16 -13.68
CA ARG A 228 19.25 1.36 -14.48
C ARG A 228 20.50 2.21 -14.53
N SER A 229 20.92 2.54 -15.74
CA SER A 229 22.03 3.42 -16.06
C SER A 229 21.84 4.80 -15.41
N ARG A 230 22.76 5.18 -14.53
CA ARG A 230 22.94 6.56 -14.10
C ARG A 230 23.72 7.30 -15.18
N ARG A 231 23.13 8.31 -15.80
CA ARG A 231 23.90 9.50 -16.20
C ARG A 231 23.97 10.39 -14.96
N GLU A 232 25.19 10.68 -14.53
CA GLU A 232 25.46 11.63 -13.44
C GLU A 232 24.98 13.02 -13.87
N ILE A 233 24.09 13.60 -13.08
CA ILE A 233 23.71 15.02 -13.15
C ILE A 233 24.40 15.68 -11.95
N GLU A 234 25.20 16.72 -12.21
CA GLU A 234 25.93 17.43 -11.17
C GLU A 234 25.03 18.09 -10.12
N PRO A 235 25.48 18.24 -8.85
CA PRO A 235 24.61 18.39 -7.69
C PRO A 235 24.12 19.82 -7.40
N ARG A 236 24.18 20.76 -8.34
CA ARG A 236 24.00 22.19 -8.03
C ARG A 236 22.56 22.71 -8.00
N SER A 237 21.57 21.87 -8.29
CA SER A 237 20.15 22.24 -8.29
C SER A 237 19.24 21.07 -7.90
N LEU A 238 19.31 20.65 -6.63
CA LEU A 238 18.22 19.89 -6.00
C LEU A 238 17.17 20.89 -5.53
N ALA A 239 16.03 20.91 -6.21
CA ALA A 239 14.88 21.75 -5.89
C ALA A 239 13.69 20.79 -5.71
N ALA A 240 13.11 20.74 -4.50
CA ALA A 240 11.99 19.85 -4.22
C ALA A 240 10.68 20.57 -4.42
N LEU A 241 9.79 19.99 -5.24
CA LEU A 241 8.37 20.14 -5.03
C LEU A 241 7.95 19.13 -3.96
N SER A 242 7.48 19.62 -2.83
CA SER A 242 6.88 18.77 -1.80
C SER A 242 5.37 19.05 -1.71
N ARG A 243 4.60 18.00 -1.44
CA ARG A 243 3.14 18.02 -1.29
C ARG A 243 2.82 17.93 0.21
N ARG A 244 1.95 18.80 0.72
CA ARG A 244 1.28 18.57 2.03
C ARG A 244 -0.12 18.05 1.82
N GLN A 245 -0.64 17.45 2.88
CA GLN A 245 -2.08 17.33 3.20
C GLN A 245 -2.38 18.26 4.39
N ASP A 246 -3.57 18.86 4.48
CA ASP A 246 -3.83 19.89 5.48
C ASP A 246 -4.02 19.27 6.86
N SER A 247 -2.92 19.17 7.62
CA SER A 247 -2.88 18.78 9.03
C SER A 247 -2.96 19.99 9.96
N ARG A 248 -3.83 20.97 9.68
CA ARG A 248 -3.87 22.26 10.41
C ARG A 248 -4.38 22.19 11.86
N SER A 249 -4.63 21.01 12.44
CA SER A 249 -4.92 20.86 13.88
C SER A 249 -3.68 20.57 14.75
N LEU A 250 -2.51 20.31 14.16
CA LEU A 250 -1.41 19.63 14.86
C LEU A 250 -0.39 20.53 15.60
N ALA A 251 -0.42 21.85 15.46
CA ALA A 251 0.63 22.69 16.05
C ALA A 251 0.42 23.05 17.54
N HIS A 252 -0.68 22.67 18.20
CA HIS A 252 -0.96 23.14 19.57
C HIS A 252 -0.99 22.10 20.70
N ARG A 253 -0.64 20.82 20.46
CA ARG A 253 -0.68 19.81 21.54
C ARG A 253 0.44 18.76 21.59
N ALA A 254 1.61 19.01 21.00
CA ALA A 254 2.79 18.18 21.26
C ALA A 254 3.60 18.74 22.45
N GLY A 255 3.72 17.95 23.53
CA GLY A 255 4.59 18.24 24.68
C GLY A 255 6.09 18.19 24.33
N PRO A 256 6.97 18.58 25.25
CA PRO A 256 8.26 19.21 24.94
C PRO A 256 9.42 18.27 24.55
N GLU A 257 9.22 16.98 24.24
CA GLU A 257 10.32 16.06 23.95
C GLU A 257 10.14 15.26 22.66
N ARG A 258 10.49 15.88 21.51
CA ARG A 258 10.76 15.16 20.24
C ARG A 258 11.82 15.90 19.42
N SER A 259 13.08 15.51 19.57
CA SER A 259 14.18 15.95 18.71
C SER A 259 14.19 15.28 17.32
N ALA A 260 13.64 14.07 17.18
CA ALA A 260 13.57 13.37 15.88
C ALA A 260 12.36 13.74 15.00
N GLY A 261 11.29 14.28 15.60
CA GLY A 261 10.09 14.71 14.87
C GLY A 261 10.29 16.04 14.12
N HIS A 262 11.11 16.93 14.68
CA HIS A 262 11.46 18.20 14.06
C HIS A 262 12.22 18.00 12.74
N ASP A 263 13.11 17.01 12.65
CA ASP A 263 13.94 16.80 11.47
C ASP A 263 13.13 16.23 10.29
N LEU A 264 12.17 15.34 10.56
CA LEU A 264 11.24 14.81 9.55
C LEU A 264 10.23 15.87 9.08
N GLU A 265 9.69 16.71 9.96
CA GLU A 265 8.83 17.84 9.56
C GLU A 265 9.59 18.89 8.73
N ARG A 266 10.86 19.16 9.07
CA ARG A 266 11.73 20.08 8.33
C ARG A 266 12.04 19.56 6.92
N GLU A 267 12.29 18.26 6.77
CA GLU A 267 12.53 17.62 5.47
C GLU A 267 11.26 17.60 4.60
N TRP A 268 10.09 17.30 5.18
CA TRP A 268 8.83 17.20 4.43
C TRP A 268 8.21 18.54 4.04
N ASN A 269 8.32 19.59 4.86
CA ASN A 269 7.83 20.93 4.49
C ASN A 269 8.82 21.73 3.63
N GLY A 270 9.94 21.11 3.24
CA GLY A 270 10.99 21.76 2.46
C GLY A 270 11.75 22.84 3.24
N GLU A 271 11.63 22.89 4.57
CA GLU A 271 12.34 23.87 5.42
C GLU A 271 13.86 23.69 5.31
N GLY A 272 14.36 22.45 5.28
CA GLY A 272 15.79 22.20 5.05
C GLY A 272 16.28 22.72 3.68
N LEU A 273 15.43 22.70 2.66
CA LEU A 273 15.75 23.23 1.33
C LEU A 273 15.63 24.76 1.27
N ARG A 274 14.69 25.35 2.01
CA ARG A 274 14.57 26.80 2.22
C ARG A 274 15.78 27.34 2.99
N GLU A 275 16.22 26.66 4.04
CA GLU A 275 17.45 26.96 4.78
C GLU A 275 18.70 26.87 3.87
N ALA A 276 18.72 25.89 2.96
CA ALA A 276 19.76 25.77 1.92
C ALA A 276 19.61 26.80 0.76
N LYS A 277 18.70 27.77 0.87
CA LYS A 277 18.41 28.82 -0.13
C LYS A 277 18.10 28.26 -1.52
N ARG A 278 17.46 27.10 -1.59
CA ARG A 278 16.93 26.52 -2.84
C ARG A 278 15.51 27.02 -3.07
N GLU A 279 15.14 27.18 -4.34
CA GLU A 279 13.76 27.47 -4.69
C GLU A 279 12.90 26.22 -4.40
N VAL A 280 11.87 26.40 -3.59
CA VAL A 280 10.93 25.36 -3.17
C VAL A 280 9.53 25.86 -3.46
N ILE A 281 8.80 25.14 -4.31
CA ILE A 281 7.37 25.35 -4.50
C ILE A 281 6.65 24.24 -3.75
N TYR A 282 5.81 24.64 -2.80
CA TYR A 282 5.09 23.74 -1.94
C TYR A 282 3.60 23.91 -2.16
N VAL A 283 2.92 22.83 -2.57
CA VAL A 283 1.50 22.86 -2.95
C VAL A 283 0.74 21.78 -2.21
N LEU A 284 -0.38 22.17 -1.60
CA LEU A 284 -1.26 21.32 -0.83
C LEU A 284 -2.63 21.22 -1.51
N TYR A 285 -3.15 20.01 -1.64
CA TYR A 285 -4.52 19.75 -2.11
C TYR A 285 -5.33 19.16 -0.94
N PRO A 286 -6.12 19.97 -0.22
CA PRO A 286 -6.76 19.56 1.03
C PRO A 286 -7.86 18.50 0.87
N ASP A 287 -8.33 18.26 -0.35
CA ASP A 287 -9.38 17.29 -0.67
C ASP A 287 -8.87 16.03 -1.40
N GLU A 288 -7.55 15.82 -1.42
CA GLU A 288 -6.90 14.69 -2.09
C GLU A 288 -6.10 13.83 -1.10
N GLY A 289 -6.02 12.52 -1.39
CA GLY A 289 -5.25 11.55 -0.63
C GLY A 289 -3.84 11.35 -1.18
N HIS A 290 -3.35 10.10 -1.15
CA HIS A 290 -2.02 9.73 -1.64
C HIS A 290 -1.87 9.82 -3.18
N GLY A 291 -2.98 10.03 -3.89
CA GLY A 291 -3.04 10.28 -5.33
C GLY A 291 -4.13 11.29 -5.66
N PHE A 292 -4.19 11.70 -6.93
CA PHE A 292 -5.24 12.60 -7.41
C PHE A 292 -6.44 11.80 -7.92
N ALA A 293 -7.54 11.86 -7.18
CA ALA A 293 -8.84 11.38 -7.63
C ALA A 293 -9.50 12.39 -8.57
N ARG A 294 -9.30 13.70 -8.33
CA ARG A 294 -9.95 14.75 -9.12
C ARG A 294 -9.10 15.17 -10.33
N PRO A 295 -9.68 15.21 -11.54
CA PRO A 295 -8.97 15.67 -12.73
C PRO A 295 -8.47 17.11 -12.62
N GLU A 296 -9.16 17.99 -11.90
CA GLU A 296 -8.78 19.39 -11.74
C GLU A 296 -7.48 19.54 -10.94
N ASN A 297 -7.37 18.84 -9.81
CA ASN A 297 -6.17 18.84 -8.97
C ASN A 297 -4.99 18.17 -9.68
N ASN A 298 -5.24 17.10 -10.42
CA ASN A 298 -4.24 16.42 -11.23
C ASN A 298 -3.63 17.37 -12.28
N ARG A 299 -4.48 18.08 -13.05
CA ARG A 299 -4.02 19.06 -14.06
C ARG A 299 -3.26 20.23 -13.44
N ASP A 300 -3.75 20.76 -12.32
CA ASP A 300 -3.09 21.87 -11.61
C ASP A 300 -1.67 21.47 -11.17
N PHE A 301 -1.53 20.27 -10.57
CA PHE A 301 -0.26 19.76 -10.10
C PHE A 301 0.75 19.58 -11.25
N TYR A 302 0.36 18.87 -12.30
CA TYR A 302 1.30 18.61 -13.40
C TYR A 302 1.67 19.88 -14.17
N GLY A 303 0.75 20.85 -14.33
CA GLY A 303 1.09 22.12 -14.95
C GLY A 303 2.13 22.92 -14.15
N ARG A 304 2.03 22.93 -12.81
CA ARG A 304 3.05 23.57 -11.95
C ARG A 304 4.39 22.84 -12.00
N VAL A 305 4.36 21.50 -12.03
CA VAL A 305 5.58 20.68 -12.18
C VAL A 305 6.25 20.98 -13.51
N GLU A 306 5.49 21.05 -14.60
CA GLU A 306 6.00 21.34 -15.94
C GLU A 306 6.69 22.73 -15.98
N GLU A 307 6.04 23.76 -15.46
CA GLU A 307 6.59 25.12 -15.39
C GLU A 307 7.87 25.18 -14.53
N PHE A 308 7.85 24.53 -13.36
CA PHE A 308 9.01 24.48 -12.47
C PHE A 308 10.20 23.76 -13.11
N LEU A 309 9.97 22.60 -13.71
CA LEU A 309 11.02 21.84 -14.37
C LEU A 309 11.58 22.59 -15.58
N ALA A 310 10.74 23.24 -16.39
CA ALA A 310 11.24 24.07 -17.49
C ALA A 310 12.07 25.25 -17.01
N LYS A 311 11.70 25.89 -15.89
CA LYS A 311 12.48 26.98 -15.29
C LYS A 311 13.87 26.52 -14.82
N HIS A 312 13.98 25.33 -14.22
CA HIS A 312 15.20 24.90 -13.55
C HIS A 312 16.06 23.90 -14.33
N LEU A 313 15.47 23.13 -15.24
CA LEU A 313 16.15 22.12 -16.06
C LEU A 313 16.15 22.50 -17.55
N GLY A 314 15.38 23.53 -17.94
CA GLY A 314 15.16 23.87 -19.34
C GLY A 314 14.20 22.92 -20.05
N GLY A 315 13.82 23.26 -21.28
CA GLY A 315 12.89 22.47 -22.10
C GLY A 315 11.64 23.25 -22.49
N ARG A 316 10.72 22.57 -23.19
CA ARG A 316 9.41 23.14 -23.54
C ARG A 316 8.45 22.89 -22.39
N ALA A 317 7.72 23.91 -21.99
CA ALA A 317 6.59 23.82 -21.09
C ALA A 317 5.43 24.69 -21.60
N GLU A 318 4.20 24.25 -21.37
CA GLU A 318 3.06 25.17 -21.42
C GLU A 318 3.07 26.07 -20.17
N PRO A 319 2.86 27.40 -20.30
CA PRO A 319 2.73 28.28 -19.15
C PRO A 319 1.56 27.81 -18.26
N TRP A 320 1.82 27.65 -16.96
CA TRP A 320 0.77 27.21 -16.05
C TRP A 320 -0.36 28.25 -16.00
N LYS A 321 -1.60 27.77 -16.05
CA LYS A 321 -2.81 28.58 -15.90
C LYS A 321 -3.63 28.03 -14.75
N LYS A 322 -4.27 28.93 -14.00
CA LYS A 322 -5.18 28.56 -12.93
C LYS A 322 -6.24 27.60 -13.45
N VAL A 323 -6.30 26.41 -12.86
CA VAL A 323 -7.33 25.41 -13.16
C VAL A 323 -8.55 25.69 -12.27
N GLU A 324 -9.68 26.02 -12.89
CA GLU A 324 -10.93 26.20 -12.14
C GLU A 324 -11.33 24.89 -11.44
N GLY A 325 -11.72 24.99 -10.18
CA GLY A 325 -12.11 23.84 -9.36
C GLY A 325 -10.97 23.08 -8.67
N ALA A 326 -9.70 23.42 -8.96
CA ALA A 326 -8.56 22.90 -8.20
C ALA A 326 -8.47 23.54 -6.82
N THR A 327 -8.12 22.75 -5.80
CA THR A 327 -8.09 23.15 -4.38
C THR A 327 -6.69 23.55 -3.90
N ALA A 328 -5.76 23.75 -4.82
CA ALA A 328 -4.35 24.01 -4.53
C ALA A 328 -4.12 25.19 -3.58
N GLU A 329 -3.43 24.94 -2.48
CA GLU A 329 -2.90 25.94 -1.55
C GLU A 329 -1.37 25.99 -1.65
N LEU A 330 -0.81 27.16 -1.96
CA LEU A 330 0.64 27.40 -1.90
C LEU A 330 1.07 27.71 -0.46
N ARG A 331 2.16 27.11 0.02
CA ARG A 331 2.74 27.40 1.35
C ARG A 331 4.24 27.64 1.32
#